data_AF-A0A530Z2T7-F1
#
_entry.id   AF-A0A530Z2T7-F1
#
_cell.length_a   1.000
_cell.length_b   1.000
_cell.length_c   1.000
_cell.angle_alpha   90.00
_cell.angle_beta   90.00
_cell.angle_gamma   90.00
#
_symmetry.space_group_name_H-M   'P 1'
#
loop_
_entity.id
_entity.type
_entity.pdbx_description
1 polymer ?
#
loop_
_entity_poly.entity_id
_entity_poly.type
_entity_poly.pdbx_seq_one_letter_code
_entity_poly.pdbx_strand_id
1 'polypeptide(L)'
;MESAEKLSVTVTPAMARMIREKVEDGSFGSASEVIRAALRAFQREEEEHAERMASIRARVKASIEDTRPGYSGEKVRDHLRELAAQYSSRGDDSAA
;
A
#
# COMPACT_ATOMS: atom_id res chain seq x y z
N MET A 1 -18.56 3.00 25.59
CA MET A 1 -18.23 1.73 24.93
C MET A 1 -19.44 1.36 24.11
N GLU A 2 -19.28 1.34 22.79
CA GLU A 2 -20.37 0.92 21.90
C GLU A 2 -20.67 -0.56 22.18
N SER A 3 -21.95 -0.88 22.36
CA SER A 3 -22.39 -2.24 22.66
C SER A 3 -22.08 -3.16 21.48
N ALA A 4 -21.54 -4.35 21.73
CA ALA A 4 -21.29 -5.31 20.67
C ALA A 4 -22.62 -5.78 20.06
N GLU A 5 -22.79 -5.61 18.75
CA GLU A 5 -23.93 -6.13 18.00
C GLU A 5 -23.69 -7.60 17.62
N LYS A 6 -24.74 -8.44 17.71
CA LYS A 6 -24.67 -9.85 17.35
C LYS A 6 -25.09 -10.04 15.89
N LEU A 7 -24.13 -10.42 15.05
CA LEU A 7 -24.38 -10.75 13.65
C LEU A 7 -24.23 -12.26 13.41
N SER A 8 -25.15 -12.84 12.65
CA SER A 8 -25.00 -14.21 12.11
C SER A 8 -24.37 -14.13 10.72
N VAL A 9 -23.21 -14.75 10.54
CA VAL A 9 -22.48 -14.76 9.26
C VAL A 9 -22.19 -16.18 8.81
N THR A 10 -22.36 -16.44 7.53
CA THR A 10 -21.95 -17.69 6.91
C THR A 10 -20.52 -17.55 6.43
N VAL A 11 -19.65 -18.46 6.87
CA VAL A 11 -18.25 -18.53 6.44
C VAL A 11 -17.97 -19.86 5.78
N THR A 12 -16.90 -19.94 5.00
CA THR A 12 -16.48 -21.20 4.39
C THR A 12 -16.03 -22.21 5.48
N PRO A 13 -16.12 -23.53 5.22
CA PRO A 13 -15.63 -24.55 6.16
C PRO A 13 -14.16 -24.38 6.54
N ALA A 14 -13.33 -23.88 5.61
CA ALA A 14 -11.92 -23.60 5.85
C ALA A 14 -11.73 -22.45 6.85
N MET A 15 -12.46 -21.35 6.68
CA MET A 15 -12.44 -20.22 7.62
C MET A 15 -12.95 -20.66 9.00
N ALA A 16 -14.01 -21.46 9.05
CA ALA A 16 -14.53 -21.97 10.32
C ALA A 16 -13.50 -22.85 11.07
N ARG A 17 -12.72 -23.67 10.35
CA ARG A 17 -11.60 -24.43 10.96
C ARG A 17 -10.53 -23.51 11.50
N MET A 18 -10.07 -22.55 10.71
CA MET A 18 -9.06 -21.58 11.13
C MET A 18 -9.50 -20.80 12.38
N ILE A 19 -10.77 -20.36 12.43
CA ILE A 19 -11.31 -19.65 13.60
C ILE A 19 -11.28 -20.55 14.84
N ARG A 20 -11.65 -21.83 14.71
CA ARG A 20 -11.61 -22.78 15.83
C ARG A 20 -10.19 -23.04 16.30
N GLU A 21 -9.26 -23.30 15.39
CA GLU A 21 -7.84 -23.52 15.70
C GLU A 21 -7.26 -22.33 16.48
N LYS A 22 -7.59 -21.09 16.09
CA LYS A 22 -7.16 -19.87 16.77
C LYS A 22 -7.77 -19.62 18.14
N VAL A 23 -8.87 -20.30 18.46
CA VAL A 23 -9.46 -20.28 19.80
C VAL A 23 -8.89 -21.43 20.63
N GLU A 24 -8.75 -22.61 20.03
CA GLU A 24 -8.19 -23.81 20.66
C GLU A 24 -6.70 -23.64 21.03
N ASP A 25 -5.92 -22.93 20.22
CA ASP A 25 -4.51 -22.60 20.49
C ASP A 25 -4.32 -21.50 21.55
N GLY A 26 -5.43 -20.89 22.01
CA GLY A 26 -5.43 -19.84 23.03
C GLY A 26 -5.03 -18.44 22.53
N SER A 27 -4.82 -18.26 21.23
CA SER A 27 -4.51 -16.93 20.65
C SER A 27 -5.67 -15.94 20.82
N PHE A 28 -6.91 -16.45 20.88
CA PHE A 28 -8.12 -15.65 21.06
C PHE A 28 -9.11 -16.34 22.01
N GLY A 29 -9.84 -15.56 22.81
CA GLY A 29 -10.81 -16.08 23.77
C GLY A 29 -12.16 -16.47 23.16
N SER A 30 -12.44 -16.07 21.91
CA SER A 30 -13.69 -16.44 21.21
C SER A 30 -13.61 -16.24 19.70
N ALA A 31 -14.50 -16.91 18.97
CA ALA A 31 -14.69 -16.69 17.53
C ALA A 31 -14.99 -15.22 17.19
N SER A 32 -15.81 -14.54 18.00
CA SER A 32 -16.11 -13.12 17.82
C SER A 32 -14.88 -12.23 17.97
N GLU A 33 -13.90 -12.64 18.77
CA GLU A 33 -12.63 -11.92 18.90
C GLU A 33 -11.73 -12.10 17.68
N VAL A 34 -11.66 -13.32 17.13
CA VAL A 34 -10.97 -13.60 15.86
C VAL A 34 -11.55 -12.74 14.74
N ILE A 35 -12.88 -12.69 14.62
CA ILE A 35 -13.55 -11.90 13.58
C ILE A 35 -13.28 -10.40 13.77
N ARG A 36 -13.35 -9.87 15.00
CA ARG A 36 -13.00 -8.46 15.26
C ARG A 36 -11.54 -8.16 14.91
N ALA A 37 -10.61 -9.06 15.23
CA ALA A 37 -9.21 -8.89 14.90
C ALA A 37 -8.99 -8.88 13.37
N ALA A 38 -9.65 -9.79 12.66
CA ALA A 38 -9.63 -9.84 11.19
C ALA A 38 -10.19 -8.56 10.57
N LEU A 39 -11.34 -8.05 11.06
CA LEU A 39 -11.93 -6.81 10.57
C LEU A 39 -11.04 -5.59 10.84
N ARG A 40 -10.37 -5.52 11.99
CA ARG A 40 -9.38 -4.46 12.26
C ARG A 40 -8.18 -4.54 11.32
N ALA A 41 -7.73 -5.74 10.98
CA ALA A 41 -6.64 -5.91 10.02
C ALA A 41 -7.06 -5.48 8.62
N PHE A 42 -8.26 -5.90 8.20
CA PHE A 42 -8.86 -5.49 6.92
C PHE A 42 -9.01 -3.97 6.82
N GLN A 43 -9.50 -3.30 7.87
CA GLN A 43 -9.64 -1.84 7.87
C GLN A 43 -8.30 -1.11 7.68
N ARG A 44 -7.22 -1.59 8.31
CA ARG A 44 -5.89 -1.01 8.12
C ARG A 44 -5.39 -1.20 6.68
N GLU A 45 -5.61 -2.37 6.10
CA GLU A 45 -5.24 -2.64 4.70
C GLU A 45 -5.99 -1.71 3.75
N GLU A 46 -7.30 -1.51 3.97
CA GLU A 46 -8.11 -0.60 3.17
C GLU A 46 -7.66 0.86 3.30
N GLU A 47 -7.29 1.31 4.51
CA GLU A 47 -6.73 2.65 4.75
C GLU A 47 -5.41 2.84 4.00
N GLU A 48 -4.46 1.90 4.14
CA GLU A 48 -3.18 1.93 3.43
C GLU A 48 -3.38 1.92 1.91
N HIS A 49 -4.33 1.12 1.41
CA HIS A 49 -4.67 1.07 -0.01
C HIS A 49 -5.26 2.42 -0.48
N ALA A 50 -6.18 3.00 0.29
CA ALA A 50 -6.81 4.28 -0.02
C ALA A 50 -5.77 5.41 -0.09
N GLU A 51 -4.84 5.47 0.86
CA GLU A 51 -3.74 6.44 0.88
C GLU A 51 -2.82 6.28 -0.32
N ARG A 52 -2.41 5.04 -0.63
CA ARG A 52 -1.56 4.74 -1.79
C ARG A 52 -2.24 5.16 -3.09
N MET A 53 -3.53 4.85 -3.22
CA MET A 53 -4.33 5.24 -4.37
C MET A 53 -4.56 6.74 -4.45
N ALA A 54 -4.72 7.44 -3.33
CA ALA A 54 -4.81 8.89 -3.29
C ALA A 54 -3.51 9.54 -3.79
N SER A 55 -2.35 9.04 -3.36
CA SER A 55 -1.04 9.50 -3.85
C SER A 55 -0.87 9.31 -5.36
N ILE A 56 -1.25 8.14 -5.88
CA ILE A 56 -1.20 7.86 -7.33
C ILE A 56 -2.13 8.82 -8.09
N ARG A 57 -3.38 8.98 -7.64
CA ARG A 57 -4.34 9.90 -8.27
C ARG A 57 -3.84 11.34 -8.26
N ALA A 58 -3.22 11.79 -7.18
CA ALA A 58 -2.64 13.13 -7.09
C ALA A 58 -1.52 13.33 -8.11
N ARG A 59 -0.60 12.36 -8.25
CA ARG A 59 0.48 12.40 -9.24
C ARG A 59 -0.03 12.41 -10.68
N VAL A 60 -1.04 11.60 -10.98
CA VAL A 60 -1.67 11.56 -12.32
C VAL A 60 -2.35 12.89 -12.60
N LYS A 61 -3.12 13.43 -11.65
CA LYS A 61 -3.77 14.73 -11.78
C LYS A 61 -2.75 15.84 -12.05
N ALA A 62 -1.68 15.90 -11.25
CA ALA A 62 -0.60 16.87 -11.45
C ALA A 62 0.05 16.76 -12.83
N SER A 63 0.19 15.55 -13.37
CA SER A 63 0.71 15.34 -14.74
C SER A 63 -0.28 15.78 -15.83
N ILE A 64 -1.57 15.63 -15.61
CA ILE A 64 -2.62 16.06 -16.56
C ILE A 64 -2.75 17.59 -16.57
N GLU A 65 -2.63 18.20 -15.38
CA GLU A 65 -2.71 19.65 -15.20
C GLU A 65 -1.38 20.37 -15.54
N ASP A 66 -0.33 19.61 -15.86
CA ASP A 66 0.97 20.15 -16.25
C ASP A 66 0.88 20.85 -17.60
N THR A 67 1.08 22.17 -17.60
CA THR A 67 1.04 23.02 -18.81
C THR A 67 2.38 23.08 -19.54
N ARG A 68 3.43 22.45 -19.02
CA ARG A 68 4.75 22.42 -19.66
C ARG A 68 4.70 21.68 -20.99
N PRO A 69 5.54 22.06 -21.97
CA PRO A 69 5.58 21.38 -23.25
C PRO A 69 6.06 19.93 -23.08
N GLY A 70 5.44 19.01 -23.82
CA GLY A 70 5.90 17.63 -23.89
C GLY A 70 7.27 17.54 -24.56
N TYR A 71 8.12 16.66 -24.04
CA TYR A 71 9.43 16.34 -24.64
C TYR A 71 9.34 15.08 -25.49
N SER A 72 10.08 15.04 -26.61
CA SER A 72 10.25 13.81 -27.36
C SER A 72 11.08 12.80 -26.55
N GLY A 73 10.82 11.51 -26.74
CA GLY A 73 11.58 10.46 -26.03
C GLY A 73 13.08 10.51 -26.31
N GLU A 74 13.50 11.03 -27.47
CA GLU A 74 14.90 11.25 -27.81
C GLU A 74 15.54 12.35 -26.95
N LYS A 75 14.90 13.53 -26.87
CA LYS A 75 15.37 14.64 -26.02
C LYS A 75 15.48 14.23 -24.55
N VAL A 76 14.53 13.43 -24.06
CA VAL A 76 14.58 12.91 -22.68
C VAL A 76 15.79 11.98 -22.50
N ARG A 77 16.04 11.06 -23.43
CA ARG A 77 17.19 10.14 -23.36
C ARG A 77 18.53 10.87 -23.41
N ASP A 78 18.65 11.88 -24.28
CA ASP A 78 19.87 12.71 -24.36
C ASP A 78 20.12 13.42 -23.04
N HIS A 79 19.09 14.08 -22.50
CA HIS A 79 19.21 14.78 -21.22
C HIS A 79 19.56 13.84 -20.05
N LEU A 80 18.98 12.63 -20.01
CA LEU A 80 19.31 11.64 -18.98
C LEU A 80 20.75 11.13 -19.09
N ARG A 81 21.28 10.95 -20.30
CA ARG A 81 22.69 10.58 -20.52
C ARG A 81 23.64 11.67 -20.04
N GLU A 82 23.33 12.92 -20.36
CA GLU A 82 24.11 14.06 -19.92
C GLU A 82 24.12 14.17 -18.38
N LEU A 83 22.94 14.02 -17.75
CA LEU A 83 22.82 14.02 -16.30
C LEU A 83 23.66 12.90 -15.67
N ALA A 84 23.60 11.67 -16.21
CA ALA A 84 24.38 10.54 -15.71
C ALA A 84 25.90 10.77 -15.81
N ALA A 85 26.37 11.39 -16.89
CA ALA A 85 27.78 11.74 -17.06
C ALA A 85 28.25 12.78 -16.02
N GLN A 86 27.42 13.79 -15.73
CA GLN A 86 27.73 14.81 -14.70
C GLN A 86 27.84 14.23 -13.29
N TYR A 87 27.00 13.24 -12.95
CA TYR A 87 27.08 12.58 -11.64
C TYR A 87 28.26 11.61 -11.51
N SER A 88 28.70 11.03 -12.63
CA SER A 88 29.86 10.14 -12.65
C SER A 88 31.16 10.93 -12.44
N SER A 89 31.32 12.09 -13.08
CA SER A 89 32.50 12.95 -12.89
C SER A 89 32.57 13.56 -11.48
N ARG A 90 31.41 13.89 -10.88
CA ARG A 90 31.34 14.44 -9.52
C ARG A 90 31.65 13.41 -8.42
N GLY A 91 31.43 12.12 -8.70
CA GLY A 91 31.82 11.03 -7.80
C GLY A 91 33.33 10.80 -7.78
N ASP A 92 33.99 10.95 -8.92
CA ASP A 92 35.45 10.79 -9.05
C ASP A 92 36.23 11.98 -8.47
N ASP A 93 35.73 13.22 -8.59
CA ASP A 93 36.37 14.42 -8.02
C ASP A 93 36.27 14.52 -6.48
N SER A 94 35.38 13.73 -5.85
CA SER A 94 35.24 13.70 -4.37
C SER A 94 36.19 12.69 -3.70
N ALA A 95 36.94 11.90 -4.48
CA ALA A 95 37.82 10.84 -4.00
C ALA A 95 39.33 11.12 -4.22
N ALA A 96 39.68 12.32 -4.69
CA ALA A 96 41.05 12.83 -4.85
C ALA A 96 41.33 13.99 -3.90
#